data_AF-A0A1E7KN80-F1
#
_entry.id   AF-A0A1E7KN80-F1
#
_cell.length_a   1.000
_cell.length_b   1.000
_cell.length_c   1.000
_cell.angle_alpha   90.00
_cell.angle_beta   90.00
_cell.angle_gamma   90.00
#
_symmetry.space_group_name_H-M   'P 1'
#
loop_
_entity.id
_entity.type
_entity.pdbx_description
1 polymer ?
#
loop_
_entity_poly.entity_id
_entity_poly.type
_entity_poly.pdbx_seq_one_letter_code
_entity_poly.pdbx_strand_id
1 'polypeptide(L)'
;MAMTTPQPTPRTVAHSWLSVGVRALDGHTGRTGVVQLLQDDLGAVRTEVIDHPTRVLLRPVGGGEPAWWAAVADLRQADPR
;
A
#
# COMPACT_ATOMS: atom_id res chain seq x y z
N MET A 1 -22.09 -35.29 6.24
CA MET A 1 -20.97 -34.52 6.85
C MET A 1 -20.39 -33.63 5.75
N ALA A 2 -20.71 -32.34 5.75
CA ALA A 2 -20.22 -31.42 4.72
C ALA A 2 -18.82 -30.95 5.12
N MET A 3 -17.82 -31.27 4.30
CA MET A 3 -16.47 -30.76 4.45
C MET A 3 -16.46 -29.31 3.97
N THR A 4 -16.50 -28.36 4.89
CA THR A 4 -16.23 -26.95 4.59
C THR A 4 -14.75 -26.82 4.25
N THR A 5 -14.45 -26.70 2.97
CA THR A 5 -13.11 -26.37 2.48
C THR A 5 -12.66 -25.08 3.15
N PRO A 6 -11.48 -25.03 3.80
CA PRO A 6 -10.96 -23.78 4.30
C PRO A 6 -10.77 -22.84 3.12
N GLN A 7 -11.52 -21.74 3.11
CA GLN A 7 -11.32 -20.67 2.15
C GLN A 7 -9.85 -20.22 2.28
N PRO A 8 -9.05 -20.26 1.19
CA PRO A 8 -7.70 -19.71 1.26
C PRO A 8 -7.85 -18.23 1.59
N THR A 9 -7.46 -17.86 2.81
CA THR A 9 -7.26 -16.46 3.19
C THR A 9 -6.31 -15.90 2.13
N PRO A 10 -6.63 -14.78 1.45
CA PRO A 10 -5.73 -14.20 0.48
C PRO A 10 -4.40 -13.95 1.20
N ARG A 11 -3.42 -14.79 0.88
CA ARG A 11 -2.06 -14.73 1.38
C ARG A 11 -1.59 -13.35 0.93
N THR A 12 -1.40 -12.45 1.88
CA THR A 12 -0.93 -11.08 1.68
C THR A 12 0.17 -11.14 0.63
N VAL A 13 -0.15 -10.68 -0.58
CA VAL A 13 0.82 -10.64 -1.66
C VAL A 13 1.95 -9.81 -1.08
N ALA A 14 3.15 -10.37 -0.97
CA ALA A 14 4.30 -9.56 -0.63
C ALA A 14 4.38 -8.52 -1.74
N HIS A 15 4.04 -7.27 -1.43
CA HIS A 15 4.11 -6.18 -2.40
C HIS A 15 5.58 -5.86 -2.59
N SER A 16 6.30 -6.73 -3.31
CA SER A 16 7.72 -6.58 -3.64
C SER A 16 8.01 -5.27 -4.36
N TRP A 17 6.99 -4.67 -4.95
CA TRP A 17 7.01 -3.36 -5.59
C TRP A 17 6.86 -2.18 -4.61
N LEU A 18 6.33 -2.40 -3.40
CA LEU A 18 5.99 -1.34 -2.45
C LEU A 18 7.22 -0.90 -1.67
N SER A 19 7.84 0.18 -2.13
CA SER A 19 9.02 0.79 -1.52
C SER A 19 8.93 2.31 -1.57
N VAL A 20 9.65 2.98 -0.68
CA VAL A 20 9.73 4.46 -0.68
C VAL A 20 10.24 4.96 -2.03
N GLY A 21 9.61 6.02 -2.53
CA GLY A 21 9.92 6.60 -3.85
C GLY A 21 9.13 5.99 -5.01
N VAL A 22 8.45 4.85 -4.81
CA VAL A 22 7.61 4.24 -5.85
C VAL A 22 6.32 5.03 -6.02
N ARG A 23 5.84 5.15 -7.26
CA ARG A 23 4.51 5.70 -7.56
C ARG A 23 3.44 4.64 -7.34
N ALA A 24 2.42 4.99 -6.58
CA ALA A 24 1.26 4.14 -6.34
C ALA A 24 -0.03 4.87 -6.73
N LEU A 25 -0.96 4.13 -7.33
CA LEU A 25 -2.34 4.54 -7.51
C LEU A 25 -3.14 4.06 -6.30
N ASP A 26 -3.81 4.99 -5.63
CA ASP A 26 -4.78 4.70 -4.59
C ASP A 26 -6.13 4.38 -5.25
N GLY A 27 -6.53 3.11 -5.20
CA GLY A 27 -7.78 2.63 -5.80
C GLY A 27 -9.04 3.17 -5.13
N HIS A 28 -8.95 3.62 -3.87
CA HIS A 28 -10.09 4.19 -3.15
C HIS A 28 -10.39 5.62 -3.59
N THR A 29 -9.34 6.43 -3.78
CA THR A 29 -9.50 7.85 -4.14
C THR A 29 -9.27 8.15 -5.62
N GLY A 30 -8.70 7.19 -6.37
CA GLY A 30 -8.25 7.40 -7.76
C GLY A 30 -7.02 8.30 -7.88
N ARG A 31 -6.40 8.71 -6.77
CA ARG A 31 -5.26 9.64 -6.74
C ARG A 31 -3.95 8.87 -6.88
N THR A 32 -3.00 9.45 -7.60
CA THR A 32 -1.63 8.91 -7.70
C THR A 32 -0.71 9.67 -6.75
N GLY A 33 0.08 8.93 -5.98
CA GLY A 33 1.07 9.50 -5.09
C GLY A 33 2.40 8.74 -5.11
N VAL A 34 3.42 9.34 -4.50
CA VAL A 34 4.72 8.73 -4.28
C VAL A 34 4.78 8.24 -2.84
N VAL A 35 5.15 6.98 -2.65
CA VAL A 35 5.34 6.37 -1.33
C VAL A 35 6.40 7.14 -0.55
N GLN A 36 6.07 7.58 0.66
CA GLN A 36 6.98 8.26 1.58
C GLN A 36 7.27 7.41 2.82
N LEU A 37 6.24 6.79 3.39
CA LEU A 37 6.35 6.01 4.63
C LEU A 37 5.46 4.77 4.55
N LEU A 38 5.89 3.71 5.25
CA LEU A 38 5.18 2.46 5.41
C LEU A 38 4.79 2.33 6.89
N GLN A 39 3.56 1.86 7.15
CA GLN A 39 3.04 1.62 8.49
C GLN A 39 2.51 0.18 8.59
N ASP A 40 2.89 -0.53 9.65
CA ASP A 40 2.36 -1.87 9.96
C ASP A 40 1.04 -1.85 10.76
N ASP A 41 0.48 -3.01 11.09
CA ASP A 41 -0.75 -3.13 11.88
C ASP A 41 -0.61 -2.65 13.33
N LEU A 42 0.62 -2.63 13.86
CA LEU A 42 0.95 -2.14 15.19
C LEU A 42 1.13 -0.61 15.20
N GLY A 43 1.07 0.04 14.03
CA GLY A 43 1.23 1.47 13.86
C GLY A 43 2.68 1.94 13.76
N ALA A 44 3.65 1.02 13.71
CA ALA A 44 5.06 1.37 13.56
C ALA A 44 5.31 1.90 12.14
N VAL A 45 6.00 3.04 12.06
CA VAL A 45 6.28 3.72 10.79
C VAL A 45 7.76 3.58 10.42
N ARG A 46 8.04 3.22 9.16
CA ARG A 46 9.40 3.11 8.61
C ARG A 46 9.48 3.70 7.20
N THR A 47 10.70 4.08 6.82
CA THR A 47 11.08 4.52 5.47
C THR A 47 11.68 3.38 4.63
N GLU A 48 11.80 2.19 5.22
CA GLU A 48 12.44 1.01 4.63
C GLU A 48 11.47 -0.18 4.61
N VAL A 49 11.93 -1.33 4.11
CA VAL A 49 11.11 -2.54 3.98
C VAL A 49 10.55 -2.93 5.35
N ILE A 50 9.23 -3.10 5.39
CA ILE A 50 8.48 -3.72 6.49
C ILE A 50 7.92 -5.04 5.96
N ASP A 51 7.92 -6.09 6.77
CA ASP A 51 7.38 -7.40 6.36
C ASP A 51 5.87 -7.36 6.05
N HIS A 52 5.10 -6.59 6.82
CA HIS A 52 3.63 -6.52 6.74
C HIS A 52 3.11 -5.08 6.78
N PRO A 53 3.37 -4.24 5.76
CA PRO A 53 2.81 -2.91 5.72
C PRO A 53 1.30 -2.99 5.50
N THR A 54 0.53 -2.27 6.32
CA THR A 54 -0.93 -2.15 6.21
C THR A 54 -1.35 -0.81 5.63
N ARG A 55 -0.55 0.24 5.85
CA ARG A 55 -0.81 1.60 5.37
C ARG A 55 0.44 2.25 4.80
N VAL A 56 0.23 3.21 3.91
CA VAL A 56 1.28 3.95 3.22
C VAL A 56 0.96 5.42 3.20
N LEU A 57 1.94 6.26 3.54
CA LEU A 57 1.83 7.69 3.36
C LEU A 57 2.24 8.03 1.94
N LEU A 58 1.30 8.61 1.18
CA LEU A 58 1.49 9.02 -0.20
C LEU A 58 1.60 10.54 -0.28
N ARG A 59 2.63 11.01 -1.00
CA ARG A 59 2.74 12.40 -1.43
C ARG A 59 2.11 12.56 -2.82
N PRO A 60 1.20 13.52 -3.05
CA PRO A 60 0.57 13.70 -4.36
C PRO A 60 1.58 14.01 -5.47
N VAL A 61 1.33 13.45 -6.66
CA VAL A 61 2.02 13.83 -7.90
C VAL A 61 1.37 15.11 -8.43
N GLY A 62 2.15 16.17 -8.64
CA GLY A 62 1.64 17.48 -9.10
C GLY A 62 1.72 18.60 -8.05
N GLY A 63 2.01 18.27 -6.79
CA GLY A 63 2.17 19.25 -5.71
C GLY A 63 0.86 19.90 -5.25
N GLY A 64 0.94 20.79 -4.27
CA GLY A 64 -0.19 21.62 -3.78
C GLY A 64 -1.15 20.96 -2.80
N GLU A 65 -1.20 19.62 -2.78
CA GLU A 65 -2.10 18.85 -1.90
C GLU A 65 -1.33 18.22 -0.72
N PRO A 66 -1.98 18.04 0.45
CA PRO A 66 -1.36 17.35 1.57
C PRO A 66 -1.15 15.86 1.26
N ALA A 67 -0.13 15.28 1.91
CA ALA A 67 0.06 13.84 1.91
C ALA A 67 -1.12 13.14 2.58
N TRP A 68 -1.43 11.91 2.17
CA TRP A 68 -2.53 11.12 2.73
C TRP A 68 -2.11 9.67 2.97
N TRP A 69 -2.75 9.05 3.96
CA TRP A 69 -2.61 7.63 4.23
C TRP A 69 -3.57 6.83 3.36
N ALA A 70 -3.06 5.78 2.72
CA ALA A 70 -3.83 4.81 1.95
C ALA A 70 -3.55 3.39 2.45
N ALA A 71 -4.54 2.50 2.39
CA ALA A 71 -4.36 1.12 2.78
C ALA A 71 -3.61 0.36 1.68
N VAL A 72 -2.62 -0.47 2.07
CA VAL A 72 -1.80 -1.26 1.14
C VAL A 72 -2.65 -2.18 0.25
N ALA A 73 -3.79 -2.65 0.77
CA ALA A 73 -4.74 -3.48 0.03
C ALA A 73 -5.38 -2.75 -1.17
N ASP A 74 -5.50 -1.43 -1.11
CA ASP A 74 -6.11 -0.60 -2.15
C ASP A 74 -5.08 -0.01 -3.13
N LEU A 75 -3.78 -0.26 -2.89
CA LEU A 75 -2.71 0.29 -3.70
C LEU A 75 -2.36 -0.60 -4.88
N ARG A 76 -2.06 0.05 -6.00
CA ARG A 76 -1.50 -0.56 -7.21
C ARG A 76 -0.26 0.19 -7.64
N GLN A 77 0.72 -0.51 -8.21
CA GLN A 77 1.87 0.14 -8.82
C GLN A 77 1.38 1.03 -9.97
N ALA A 78 1.75 2.31 -9.96
CA ALA A 78 1.45 3.21 -11.07
C ALA A 78 2.49 2.99 -12.18
N ASP A 79 2.04 3.02 -13.43
CA ASP A 79 2.88 2.79 -14.60
C ASP A 79 4.05 3.81 -14.68
N PRO A 80 5.29 3.37 -14.95
CA PRO A 80 6.42 4.25 -15.18
C PRO A 80 6.33 4.80 -16.61
N ARG A 81 5.50 5.83 -16.82
CA ARG A 81 5.57 6.67 -18.03
C ARG A 81 6.64 7.74 -17.91
#